data_AF-A0A957S1V4-F1
#
_entry.id   AF-A0A957S1V4-F1
#
_cell.length_a   1.000
_cell.length_b   1.000
_cell.length_c   1.000
_cell.angle_alpha   90.00
_cell.angle_beta   90.00
_cell.angle_gamma   90.00
#
_symmetry.space_group_name_H-M   'P 1'
#
loop_
_entity.id
_entity.type
_entity.pdbx_description
1 polymer ?
#
loop_
_entity_poly.entity_id
_entity_poly.type
_entity_poly.pdbx_seq_one_letter_code
_entity_poly.pdbx_strand_id
1 'polypeptide(L)'
;MLLTNRRHRVLYLALAAMEVGWLAPFVVLIARYWWQRLDVALLHERGVDEVATALAQVQTMPPAALFLLLFGTLIFYMLVADLLNQWQVDSPQREVIMGGVVLATSLLSVRLLLYPRLAPWDLRWLGETGSAVFNFTAGRRPEVLVLLLNGFLWWRVAANTDRDLSFFAVGVNFRLGLL
;
A
#
# COMPACT_ATOMS: atom_id res chain seq x y z
N MET A 1 -2.64 0.01 20.61
CA MET A 1 -3.82 -0.71 20.11
C MET A 1 -3.50 -2.15 19.76
N LEU A 2 -2.61 -2.45 18.80
CA LEU A 2 -2.16 -3.82 18.53
C LEU A 2 -1.28 -4.36 19.66
N LEU A 3 -0.40 -3.51 20.20
CA LEU A 3 0.58 -3.91 21.22
C LEU A 3 -0.01 -3.99 22.64
N THR A 4 -1.00 -3.15 22.95
CA THR A 4 -1.48 -2.93 24.32
C THR A 4 -2.50 -3.96 24.83
N ASN A 5 -3.37 -4.54 23.98
CA ASN A 5 -4.40 -5.48 24.44
C ASN A 5 -4.58 -6.68 23.49
N ARG A 6 -4.43 -7.90 24.02
CA ARG A 6 -4.55 -9.15 23.25
C ARG A 6 -5.90 -9.30 22.56
N ARG A 7 -7.01 -8.89 23.20
CA ARG A 7 -8.35 -9.00 22.61
C ARG A 7 -8.54 -8.05 21.42
N HIS A 8 -8.08 -6.81 21.57
CA HIS A 8 -8.14 -5.82 20.50
C HIS A 8 -7.25 -6.23 19.32
N ARG A 9 -6.09 -6.84 19.59
CA ARG A 9 -5.21 -7.36 18.55
C ARG A 9 -5.91 -8.33 17.59
N VAL A 10 -6.68 -9.27 18.13
CA VAL A 10 -7.42 -10.24 17.31
C VAL A 10 -8.47 -9.52 16.44
N LEU A 11 -9.15 -8.51 16.98
CA LEU A 11 -10.11 -7.71 16.21
C LEU A 11 -9.44 -6.95 15.07
N TYR A 12 -8.31 -6.29 15.32
CA TYR A 12 -7.53 -5.59 14.28
C TYR A 12 -7.02 -6.54 13.20
N LEU A 13 -6.55 -7.73 13.58
CA LEU A 13 -6.12 -8.76 12.62
C LEU A 13 -7.29 -9.27 11.76
N ALA A 14 -8.44 -9.53 12.37
CA ALA A 14 -9.64 -9.97 11.64
C ALA A 14 -10.14 -8.88 10.68
N LEU A 15 -10.14 -7.63 11.12
CA LEU A 15 -10.50 -6.48 10.29
C LEU A 15 -9.52 -6.36 9.11
N ALA A 16 -8.21 -6.33 9.37
CA ALA A 16 -7.19 -6.29 8.33
C ALA A 16 -7.32 -7.45 7.32
N ALA A 17 -7.63 -8.66 7.78
CA ALA A 17 -7.84 -9.81 6.90
C ALA A 17 -9.08 -9.63 6.00
N MET A 18 -10.16 -9.10 6.55
CA MET A 18 -11.38 -8.81 5.81
C MET A 18 -11.16 -7.71 4.76
N GLU A 19 -10.49 -6.62 5.13
CA GLU A 19 -10.09 -5.52 4.24
C GLU A 19 -9.33 -6.04 3.02
N VAL A 20 -8.32 -6.88 3.28
CA VAL A 20 -7.49 -7.45 2.22
C VAL A 20 -8.26 -8.47 1.39
N GLY A 21 -9.16 -9.23 2.00
CA GLY A 21 -10.01 -10.18 1.29
C GLY A 21 -10.90 -9.51 0.24
N TRP A 22 -11.42 -8.32 0.56
CA TRP A 22 -12.17 -7.51 -0.38
C TRP A 22 -11.28 -6.76 -1.37
N LEU A 23 -10.14 -6.22 -0.93
CA LEU A 23 -9.25 -5.39 -1.76
C LEU A 23 -8.45 -6.21 -2.79
N ALA A 24 -7.95 -7.39 -2.42
CA ALA A 24 -7.08 -8.22 -3.25
C ALA A 24 -7.62 -8.48 -4.67
N PRO A 25 -8.90 -8.86 -4.90
CA PRO A 25 -9.41 -9.05 -6.27
C PRO A 25 -9.34 -7.76 -7.11
N PHE A 26 -9.58 -6.59 -6.52
CA PHE A 26 -9.45 -5.32 -7.24
C PHE A 26 -8.00 -5.01 -7.58
N VAL A 27 -7.06 -5.29 -6.68
CA VAL A 27 -5.62 -5.11 -6.97
C VAL A 27 -5.20 -6.00 -8.15
N VAL A 28 -5.65 -7.26 -8.19
CA VAL A 28 -5.38 -8.17 -9.32
C VAL A 28 -5.99 -7.64 -10.62
N LEU A 29 -7.25 -7.20 -10.58
CA LEU A 29 -7.94 -6.67 -11.77
C LEU A 29 -7.27 -5.41 -12.29
N ILE A 30 -6.90 -4.48 -11.41
CA ILE A 30 -6.19 -3.25 -11.78
C ILE A 30 -4.81 -3.61 -12.34
N ALA A 31 -4.04 -4.47 -11.66
CA ALA A 31 -2.73 -4.90 -12.14
C ALA A 31 -2.81 -5.56 -13.53
N ARG A 32 -3.82 -6.42 -13.76
CA ARG A 32 -4.07 -7.07 -15.05
C ARG A 32 -4.49 -6.08 -16.12
N TYR A 33 -5.42 -5.18 -15.80
CA TYR A 33 -5.86 -4.12 -16.72
C TYR A 33 -4.69 -3.23 -17.14
N TRP A 34 -3.86 -2.85 -16.17
CA TRP A 34 -2.68 -2.04 -16.42
C TRP A 34 -1.67 -2.78 -17.28
N TRP A 35 -1.41 -4.05 -16.98
CA TRP A 35 -0.50 -4.91 -17.75
C TRP A 35 -0.88 -5.08 -19.20
N GLN A 36 -2.13 -5.46 -19.48
CA GLN A 36 -2.63 -5.72 -20.85
C GLN A 36 -2.46 -4.51 -21.77
N ARG A 37 -2.26 -3.36 -21.16
CA ARG A 37 -2.47 -2.07 -21.76
C ARG A 37 -1.20 -1.22 -21.53
N LEU A 38 -0.17 -1.79 -20.90
CA LEU A 38 1.18 -1.28 -20.75
C LEU A 38 1.88 -1.53 -22.09
N ASP A 39 2.45 -0.49 -22.67
CA ASP A 39 3.22 -0.62 -23.89
C ASP A 39 4.61 -1.14 -23.53
N VAL A 40 4.85 -2.43 -23.76
CA VAL A 40 6.11 -3.10 -23.38
C VAL A 40 7.30 -2.46 -24.11
N ALA A 41 7.09 -1.90 -25.31
CA ALA A 41 8.15 -1.21 -26.04
C ALA A 41 8.61 0.06 -25.31
N LEU A 42 7.69 0.85 -24.75
CA LEU A 42 8.01 2.06 -23.99
C LEU A 42 8.71 1.76 -22.65
N LEU A 43 8.44 0.60 -22.04
CA LEU A 43 9.13 0.19 -20.81
C LEU A 43 10.58 -0.21 -21.09
N HIS A 44 10.81 -0.90 -22.20
CA HIS A 44 12.14 -1.30 -22.62
C HIS A 44 13.02 -0.09 -22.92
N GLU A 45 12.48 0.92 -23.63
CA GLU A 45 13.18 2.18 -23.89
C GLU A 45 13.53 2.95 -22.61
N ARG A 46 12.69 2.86 -21.58
CA ARG A 46 12.94 3.49 -20.27
C ARG A 46 13.81 2.65 -19.34
N GLY A 47 14.26 1.46 -19.77
CA GLY A 47 15.06 0.55 -18.94
C GLY A 47 14.29 0.00 -17.74
N VAL A 48 12.95 -0.02 -17.81
CA VAL A 48 12.05 -0.43 -16.72
C VAL A 48 11.47 -1.82 -16.96
N ASP A 49 12.26 -2.70 -17.59
CA ASP A 49 11.92 -4.11 -17.79
C ASP A 49 11.63 -4.83 -16.46
N GLU A 50 12.18 -4.31 -15.36
CA GLU A 50 11.97 -4.81 -14.01
C GLU A 50 10.54 -4.60 -13.53
N VAL A 51 9.92 -3.46 -13.89
CA VAL A 51 8.51 -3.24 -13.56
C VAL A 51 7.63 -4.17 -14.36
N ALA A 52 7.98 -4.40 -15.64
CA ALA A 52 7.27 -5.38 -16.42
C ALA A 52 7.37 -6.78 -15.76
N THR A 53 8.58 -7.15 -15.33
CA THR A 53 8.81 -8.41 -14.63
C THR A 53 8.05 -8.50 -13.31
N ALA A 54 8.02 -7.41 -12.51
CA ALA A 54 7.33 -7.37 -11.23
C ALA A 54 5.80 -7.48 -11.40
N LEU A 55 5.22 -6.77 -12.36
CA LEU A 55 3.79 -6.87 -12.67
C LEU A 55 3.40 -8.24 -13.21
N ALA A 56 4.24 -8.85 -14.05
CA ALA A 56 4.08 -10.23 -14.49
C ALA A 56 4.12 -11.19 -13.29
N GLN A 57 5.06 -10.99 -12.36
CA GLN A 57 5.18 -11.81 -11.16
C GLN A 57 3.90 -11.74 -10.32
N VAL A 58 3.35 -10.54 -10.08
CA VAL A 58 2.09 -10.34 -9.34
C VAL A 58 0.92 -11.09 -9.98
N GLN A 59 0.86 -11.20 -11.31
CA GLN A 59 -0.20 -11.97 -11.99
C GLN A 59 -0.03 -13.48 -11.84
N THR A 60 1.21 -13.95 -11.77
CA THR A 60 1.51 -15.37 -11.57
C THR A 60 1.50 -15.78 -10.10
N MET A 61 1.45 -14.82 -9.17
CA MET A 61 1.41 -15.13 -7.74
C MET A 61 0.12 -15.88 -7.40
N PRO A 62 0.22 -16.96 -6.60
CA PRO A 62 -0.96 -17.59 -6.02
C PRO A 62 -1.81 -16.55 -5.29
N PRO A 63 -3.15 -16.57 -5.39
CA PRO A 63 -4.00 -15.59 -4.71
C PRO A 63 -3.76 -15.49 -3.20
N ALA A 64 -3.43 -16.62 -2.56
CA ALA A 64 -3.08 -16.67 -1.15
C ALA A 64 -1.78 -15.90 -0.84
N ALA A 65 -0.79 -15.92 -1.73
CA ALA A 65 0.46 -15.19 -1.54
C ALA A 65 0.23 -13.68 -1.65
N LEU A 66 -0.56 -13.22 -2.63
CA LEU A 66 -0.93 -11.81 -2.76
C LEU A 66 -1.73 -11.34 -1.53
N PHE A 67 -2.69 -12.14 -1.07
CA PHE A 67 -3.43 -11.87 0.15
C PHE A 67 -2.48 -11.70 1.34
N LEU A 68 -1.56 -12.65 1.56
CA LEU A 68 -0.62 -12.58 2.68
C LEU A 68 0.31 -11.37 2.59
N LEU A 69 0.74 -10.97 1.39
CA LEU A 69 1.58 -9.79 1.17
C LEU A 69 0.83 -8.51 1.53
N LEU A 70 -0.39 -8.33 1.01
CA LEU A 70 -1.23 -7.17 1.31
C LEU A 70 -1.60 -7.13 2.81
N PHE A 71 -1.93 -8.29 3.38
CA PHE A 71 -2.25 -8.44 4.80
C PHE A 71 -1.06 -8.09 5.70
N GLY A 72 0.12 -8.64 5.40
CA GLY A 72 1.36 -8.31 6.11
C GLY A 72 1.69 -6.82 6.03
N THR A 73 1.53 -6.22 4.85
CA THR A 73 1.75 -4.78 4.64
C THR A 73 0.78 -3.94 5.47
N LEU A 74 -0.50 -4.30 5.49
CA LEU A 74 -1.52 -3.59 6.25
C LEU A 74 -1.27 -3.69 7.76
N ILE A 75 -0.93 -4.89 8.27
CA ILE A 75 -0.54 -5.08 9.67
C ILE A 75 0.68 -4.22 10.02
N PHE A 76 1.69 -4.22 9.15
CA PHE A 76 2.89 -3.43 9.34
C PHE A 76 2.55 -1.94 9.48
N TYR A 77 1.70 -1.39 8.60
CA TYR A 77 1.26 0.01 8.71
C TYR A 77 0.45 0.29 9.96
N MET A 78 -0.46 -0.60 10.35
CA MET A 78 -1.18 -0.48 11.62
C MET A 78 -0.22 -0.47 12.83
N LEU A 79 0.84 -1.27 12.80
CA LEU A 79 1.86 -1.29 13.85
C LEU A 79 2.64 0.02 13.90
N VAL A 80 3.03 0.56 12.74
CA VAL A 80 3.71 1.85 12.65
C VAL A 80 2.82 2.97 13.19
N ALA A 81 1.54 3.01 12.79
CA ALA A 81 0.57 3.97 13.31
C ALA A 81 0.39 3.83 14.84
N ASP A 82 0.30 2.60 15.35
CA ASP A 82 0.19 2.33 16.79
C ASP A 82 1.44 2.80 17.57
N LEU A 83 2.62 2.62 17.00
CA LEU A 83 3.88 3.09 17.60
C LEU A 83 3.92 4.62 17.67
N LEU A 84 3.54 5.30 16.58
CA LEU A 84 3.46 6.77 16.53
C LEU A 84 2.45 7.31 17.55
N ASN A 85 1.29 6.66 17.69
CA ASN A 85 0.29 7.06 18.67
C ASN A 85 0.78 6.90 20.12
N GLN A 86 1.64 5.93 20.39
CA GLN A 86 2.24 5.74 21.72
C GLN A 86 3.28 6.81 22.08
N TRP A 87 3.85 7.50 21.10
CA TRP A 87 4.82 8.56 21.35
C TRP A 87 4.20 9.85 21.91
N GLN A 88 2.87 9.92 22.00
CA GLN A 88 2.12 11.05 22.57
C GLN A 88 2.55 12.41 21.99
N VAL A 89 2.89 12.45 20.70
CA VAL A 89 3.28 13.68 20.03
C VAL A 89 2.06 14.57 19.85
N ASP A 90 2.16 15.83 20.29
CA ASP A 90 1.10 16.81 20.13
C ASP A 90 0.88 17.19 18.66
N SER A 91 -0.35 17.59 18.31
CA SER A 91 -0.61 18.28 17.04
C SER A 91 0.00 19.69 17.11
N PRO A 92 0.71 20.18 16.07
CA PRO A 92 0.73 19.72 14.67
C PRO A 92 1.86 18.74 14.31
N GLN A 93 2.82 18.48 15.21
CA GLN A 93 4.00 17.67 14.89
C GLN A 93 3.62 16.23 14.51
N ARG A 94 2.59 15.67 15.15
CA ARG A 94 2.07 14.34 14.83
C ARG A 94 1.64 14.21 13.37
N GLU A 95 0.95 15.22 12.83
CA GLU A 95 0.45 15.21 11.45
C GLU A 95 1.61 15.26 10.45
N VAL A 96 2.63 16.07 10.72
CA VAL A 96 3.84 16.15 9.90
C VAL A 96 4.61 14.82 9.92
N ILE A 97 4.76 14.20 11.09
CA ILE A 97 5.43 12.89 11.22
C ILE A 97 4.64 11.82 10.46
N MET A 98 3.32 11.78 10.62
CA MET A 98 2.48 10.80 9.94
C MET A 98 2.55 10.99 8.42
N GLY A 99 2.44 12.22 7.93
CA GLY A 99 2.62 12.53 6.51
C GLY A 99 4.00 12.13 5.99
N GLY A 100 5.05 12.38 6.78
CA GLY A 100 6.42 11.96 6.47
C GLY A 100 6.57 10.45 6.37
N VAL A 101 5.93 9.68 7.28
CA VAL A 101 5.95 8.21 7.26
C VAL A 101 5.17 7.66 6.06
N VAL A 102 3.99 8.21 5.76
CA VAL A 102 3.21 7.83 4.57
C VAL A 102 4.03 8.08 3.31
N LEU A 103 4.67 9.24 3.19
CA LEU A 103 5.51 9.58 2.05
C LEU A 103 6.73 8.66 1.95
N ALA A 104 7.45 8.45 3.06
CA ALA A 104 8.64 7.61 3.11
C ALA A 104 8.33 6.16 2.75
N THR A 105 7.27 5.58 3.31
CA THR A 105 6.84 4.21 2.98
C THR A 105 6.36 4.09 1.53
N SER A 106 5.67 5.11 1.00
CA SER A 106 5.24 5.15 -0.40
C SER A 106 6.42 5.20 -1.37
N LEU A 107 7.39 6.09 -1.12
CA LEU A 107 8.61 6.18 -1.92
C LEU A 107 9.47 4.92 -1.79
N LEU A 108 9.56 4.34 -0.60
CA LEU A 108 10.28 3.09 -0.38
C LEU A 108 9.62 1.94 -1.15
N SER A 109 8.29 1.85 -1.19
CA SER A 109 7.59 0.86 -2.02
C SER A 109 7.88 1.05 -3.50
N VAL A 110 7.86 2.29 -4.01
CA VAL A 110 8.27 2.57 -5.40
C VAL A 110 9.70 2.11 -5.65
N ARG A 111 10.63 2.45 -4.76
CA ARG A 111 12.04 2.09 -4.88
C ARG A 111 12.28 0.58 -4.87
N LEU A 112 11.63 -0.15 -3.96
CA LEU A 112 11.82 -1.58 -3.78
C LEU A 112 11.09 -2.41 -4.85
N LEU A 113 9.92 -1.95 -5.31
CA LEU A 113 9.12 -2.70 -6.28
C LEU A 113 9.47 -2.37 -7.73
N LEU A 114 9.73 -1.10 -8.04
CA LEU A 114 9.91 -0.65 -9.42
C LEU A 114 11.38 -0.48 -9.82
N TYR A 115 12.27 -0.27 -8.86
CA TYR A 115 13.69 0.01 -9.13
C TYR A 115 14.65 -0.87 -8.32
N PRO A 116 14.42 -2.19 -8.13
CA PRO A 116 15.20 -3.00 -7.19
C PRO A 116 16.69 -3.09 -7.52
N ARG A 117 17.09 -3.11 -8.80
CA ARG A 117 18.50 -3.31 -9.18
C ARG A 117 19.35 -2.04 -9.19
N LEU A 118 18.75 -0.85 -9.08
CA LEU A 118 19.54 0.37 -8.94
C LEU A 118 20.36 0.33 -7.64
N ALA A 119 21.49 1.04 -7.62
CA ALA A 119 22.27 1.18 -6.39
C ALA A 119 21.41 1.90 -5.32
N PRO A 120 21.58 1.60 -4.01
CA PRO A 120 20.79 2.23 -2.94
C PRO A 120 20.86 3.76 -2.94
N TRP A 121 21.99 4.32 -3.36
CA TRP A 121 22.27 5.76 -3.38
C TRP A 121 22.00 6.44 -4.71
N ASP A 122 21.58 5.68 -5.73
CA ASP A 122 21.21 6.27 -7.02
C ASP A 122 19.87 7.00 -6.86
N LEU A 123 19.84 8.31 -7.12
CA LEU A 123 18.63 9.14 -6.97
C LEU A 123 17.83 9.28 -8.27
N ARG A 124 18.26 8.65 -9.37
CA ARG A 124 17.56 8.73 -10.66
C ARG A 124 16.11 8.27 -10.57
N TRP A 125 15.83 7.21 -9.79
CA TRP A 125 14.46 6.72 -9.58
C TRP A 125 13.54 7.78 -8.96
N LEU A 126 14.05 8.68 -8.12
CA LEU A 126 13.25 9.72 -7.51
C LEU A 126 12.86 10.78 -8.54
N GLY A 127 13.77 11.12 -9.45
CA GLY A 127 13.50 11.99 -10.60
C GLY A 127 12.46 11.38 -11.54
N GLU A 128 12.60 10.10 -11.87
CA GLU A 128 11.63 9.37 -12.69
C GLU A 128 10.25 9.32 -12.02
N THR A 129 10.20 9.04 -10.72
CA THR A 129 8.97 9.04 -9.92
C THR A 129 8.32 10.42 -9.87
N GLY A 130 9.10 11.48 -9.65
CA GLY A 130 8.60 12.86 -9.70
C GLY A 130 8.03 13.21 -11.08
N SER A 131 8.76 12.88 -12.15
CA SER A 131 8.29 13.10 -13.51
C SER A 131 7.00 12.34 -13.81
N ALA A 132 6.89 11.10 -13.31
CA ALA A 132 5.71 10.26 -13.46
C ALA A 132 4.47 10.84 -12.76
N VAL A 133 4.65 11.48 -11.61
CA VAL A 133 3.56 12.10 -10.84
C VAL A 133 3.08 13.41 -11.48
N PHE A 134 3.97 14.22 -12.06
CA PHE A 134 3.59 15.52 -12.62
C PHE A 134 3.30 15.50 -14.13
N ASN A 135 3.81 14.51 -14.86
CA ASN A 135 3.66 14.43 -16.32
C ASN A 135 2.65 13.34 -16.72
N PHE A 136 1.37 13.70 -16.63
CA PHE A 136 0.24 12.83 -16.99
C PHE A 136 0.07 12.63 -18.51
N THR A 137 0.75 13.41 -19.35
CA THR A 137 0.62 13.32 -20.82
C THR A 137 1.52 12.24 -21.42
N ALA A 138 2.60 11.87 -20.74
CA ALA A 138 3.64 10.97 -21.24
C ALA A 138 3.36 9.46 -21.06
N GLY A 139 2.10 9.06 -21.24
CA GLY A 139 1.67 7.66 -21.15
C GLY A 139 1.49 7.17 -19.71
N ARG A 140 1.47 5.85 -19.54
CA ARG A 140 1.14 5.22 -18.26
C ARG A 140 2.34 5.07 -17.34
N ARG A 141 2.12 5.35 -16.06
CA ARG A 141 3.17 5.50 -15.04
C ARG A 141 2.93 4.51 -13.88
N PRO A 142 3.66 3.38 -13.83
CA PRO A 142 3.47 2.37 -12.79
C PRO A 142 3.76 2.91 -11.38
N GLU A 143 4.57 3.96 -11.26
CA GLU A 143 4.84 4.66 -10.00
C GLU A 143 3.55 5.20 -9.38
N VAL A 144 2.69 5.81 -10.20
CA VAL A 144 1.42 6.38 -9.75
C VAL A 144 0.52 5.27 -9.20
N LEU A 145 0.50 4.09 -9.82
CA LEU A 145 -0.28 2.96 -9.33
C LEU A 145 0.21 2.49 -7.95
N VAL A 146 1.53 2.35 -7.77
CA VAL A 146 2.11 1.97 -6.47
C VAL A 146 1.80 3.03 -5.41
N LEU A 147 1.94 4.32 -5.74
CA LEU A 147 1.61 5.42 -4.84
C LEU A 147 0.13 5.42 -4.45
N LEU A 148 -0.78 5.20 -5.41
CA LEU A 148 -2.23 5.13 -5.16
C LEU A 148 -2.59 3.93 -4.28
N LEU A 149 -2.03 2.75 -4.56
CA LEU A 149 -2.25 1.56 -3.75
C LEU A 149 -1.76 1.77 -2.32
N ASN A 150 -0.57 2.35 -2.16
CA ASN A 150 0.01 2.61 -0.85
C ASN A 150 -0.81 3.66 -0.06
N GLY A 151 -1.19 4.76 -0.72
CA GLY A 151 -2.08 5.77 -0.15
C GLY A 151 -3.43 5.19 0.26
N PHE A 152 -4.01 4.30 -0.55
CA PHE A 152 -5.24 3.59 -0.21
C PHE A 152 -5.08 2.72 1.05
N LEU A 153 -3.99 1.94 1.16
CA LEU A 153 -3.71 1.13 2.35
C LEU A 153 -3.57 2.01 3.60
N TRP A 154 -2.84 3.13 3.51
CA TRP A 154 -2.73 4.09 4.60
C TRP A 154 -4.06 4.73 4.98
N TRP A 155 -4.90 5.07 4.00
CA TRP A 155 -6.24 5.57 4.27
C TRP A 155 -7.08 4.54 5.05
N ARG A 156 -7.01 3.26 4.69
CA ARG A 156 -7.68 2.20 5.48
C ARG A 156 -7.09 2.06 6.88
N VAL A 157 -5.77 2.23 7.06
CA VAL A 157 -5.14 2.21 8.39
C VAL A 157 -5.66 3.37 9.25
N ALA A 158 -5.70 4.59 8.72
CA ALA A 158 -6.25 5.74 9.42
C ALA A 158 -7.72 5.53 9.79
N ALA A 159 -8.54 5.09 8.82
CA ALA A 159 -9.96 4.81 9.04
C ALA A 159 -10.21 3.74 10.13
N ASN A 160 -9.31 2.77 10.27
CA ASN A 160 -9.42 1.71 11.27
C ASN A 160 -8.84 2.12 12.64
N THR A 161 -7.89 3.04 12.68
CA THR A 161 -7.24 3.47 13.93
C THR A 161 -8.08 4.50 14.69
N ASP A 162 -8.84 5.34 13.97
CA ASP A 162 -9.68 6.38 14.57
C ASP A 162 -11.06 5.87 15.04
N ARG A 163 -11.41 4.62 14.76
CA ARG A 163 -12.71 4.04 15.15
C ARG A 163 -12.65 3.42 16.53
N ASP A 164 -13.65 3.73 17.36
CA ASP A 164 -13.94 2.96 18.57
C ASP A 164 -14.42 1.55 18.19
N LEU A 165 -13.49 0.59 18.19
CA LEU A 165 -13.79 -0.79 17.84
C LEU A 165 -14.55 -1.50 18.97
N SER A 166 -15.83 -1.74 18.76
CA SER A 166 -16.62 -2.70 19.53
C SER A 166 -16.86 -3.99 18.74
N PHE A 167 -16.96 -5.13 19.44
CA PHE A 167 -17.31 -6.42 18.82
C PHE A 167 -18.63 -6.34 18.03
N PHE A 168 -19.57 -5.52 18.52
CA PHE A 168 -20.86 -5.31 17.88
C PHE A 168 -20.71 -4.61 16.52
N ALA A 169 -19.90 -3.55 16.44
CA ALA A 169 -19.64 -2.84 15.19
C ALA A 169 -19.04 -3.76 14.11
N VAL A 170 -18.08 -4.61 14.49
CA VAL A 170 -17.48 -5.59 13.57
C VAL A 170 -18.53 -6.59 13.06
N GLY A 171 -19.38 -7.10 13.95
CA GLY A 171 -20.43 -8.06 13.57
C GLY A 171 -21.53 -7.49 12.68
N VAL A 172 -21.94 -6.24 12.92
CA VAL A 172 -22.95 -5.54 12.10
C VAL A 172 -22.41 -5.25 10.70
N ASN A 173 -21.19 -4.73 10.61
CA ASN A 173 -20.51 -4.45 9.35
C ASN A 173 -20.31 -5.71 8.50
N PHE A 174 -19.96 -6.84 9.13
CA PHE A 174 -19.89 -8.13 8.45
C PHE A 174 -21.24 -8.57 7.88
N ARG A 175 -22.33 -8.40 8.63
CA ARG A 175 -23.68 -8.80 8.20
C ARG A 175 -24.27 -7.91 7.11
N LEU A 176 -23.95 -6.62 7.14
CA LEU A 176 -24.52 -5.65 6.18
C LEU A 176 -23.79 -5.65 4.83
N GLY A 177 -22.61 -6.28 4.72
CA GLY A 177 -21.77 -6.15 3.53
C GLY A 177 -21.36 -4.70 3.22
N LEU A 178 -21.57 -3.80 4.18
CA LEU A 178 -21.23 -2.38 4.13
C LEU A 178 -19.92 -2.20 4.88
N LEU A 179 -18.80 -2.49 4.21
CA LEU A 179 -17.45 -2.18 4.67
C LEU A 179 -16.55 -1.65 3.55
#